data_AF-M3H003-F1
#
_entry.id   AF-M3H003-F1
#
_cell.length_a   1.000
_cell.length_b   1.000
_cell.length_c   1.000
_cell.angle_alpha   90.00
_cell.angle_beta   90.00
_cell.angle_gamma   90.00
#
_symmetry.space_group_name_H-M   'P 1'
#
loop_
_entity.id
_entity.type
_entity.pdbx_description
1 polymer ?
#
loop_
_entity_poly.entity_id
_entity_poly.type
_entity_poly.pdbx_seq_one_letter_code
_entity_poly.pdbx_strand_id
1 'polypeptide(L)'
;MVSLPILIYYVFFWESSSLLSFLLAVFWFFLLLGIFATNQIHKWAHQDSPFAFIRTLQKYKLILGPEHHKIHHTSPYDTYFCITTGWLNPILKFLKFYESLRWILRIPSPVKLETISEK
;
A
#
# COMPACT_ATOMS: atom_id res chain seq x y z
N MET A 1 -2.49 -7.37 -12.44
CA MET A 1 -3.43 -6.95 -11.36
C MET A 1 -4.42 -8.06 -11.15
N VAL A 2 -4.17 -8.93 -10.18
CA VAL A 2 -4.91 -10.19 -9.99
C VAL A 2 -6.36 -9.95 -9.54
N SER A 3 -6.66 -8.82 -8.91
CA SER A 3 -8.00 -8.49 -8.42
C SER A 3 -8.98 -8.03 -9.51
N LEU A 4 -8.52 -7.60 -10.69
CA LEU A 4 -9.38 -6.98 -11.71
C LEU A 4 -10.36 -7.99 -12.35
N PRO A 5 -9.95 -9.20 -12.78
CA PRO A 5 -10.90 -10.20 -13.30
C PRO A 5 -11.95 -10.63 -12.26
N ILE A 6 -11.54 -10.72 -10.99
CA ILE A 6 -12.42 -11.06 -9.87
C ILE A 6 -13.45 -9.95 -9.66
N LEU A 7 -13.03 -8.68 -9.71
CA LEU A 7 -13.92 -7.53 -9.59
C LEU A 7 -14.96 -7.49 -10.74
N ILE A 8 -14.51 -7.74 -11.97
CA ILE A 8 -15.39 -7.80 -13.15
C ILE A 8 -16.42 -8.92 -12.97
N TYR A 9 -15.99 -10.12 -12.57
CA TYR A 9 -16.92 -11.22 -12.30
C TYR A 9 -17.97 -10.81 -11.25
N TYR A 10 -17.52 -10.14 -10.18
CA TYR A 10 -18.39 -9.68 -9.11
C TYR A 10 -19.47 -8.69 -9.57
N VAL A 11 -19.10 -7.73 -10.41
CA VAL A 11 -20.02 -6.68 -10.89
C VAL A 11 -21.09 -7.25 -11.83
N PHE A 12 -20.74 -8.23 -12.66
CA PHE A 12 -21.62 -8.69 -13.73
C PHE A 12 -22.38 -9.99 -13.43
N PHE A 13 -21.89 -10.82 -12.50
CA PHE A 13 -22.40 -12.17 -12.30
C PHE A 13 -22.79 -12.50 -10.86
N TRP A 14 -22.60 -11.58 -9.90
CA TRP A 14 -22.96 -11.85 -8.51
C TRP A 14 -24.45 -11.57 -8.24
N GLU A 15 -25.21 -12.61 -7.93
CA GLU A 15 -26.56 -12.49 -7.39
C GLU A 15 -26.57 -12.70 -5.87
N SER A 16 -27.22 -11.80 -5.13
CA SER A 16 -27.39 -11.93 -3.68
C SER A 16 -28.86 -12.20 -3.33
N SER A 17 -29.14 -13.37 -2.76
CA SER A 17 -30.49 -13.78 -2.35
C SER A 17 -30.85 -13.42 -0.89
N SER A 18 -29.88 -12.98 -0.09
CA SER A 18 -30.06 -12.62 1.32
C SER A 18 -29.30 -11.36 1.70
N LEU A 19 -29.70 -10.70 2.80
CA LEU A 19 -28.99 -9.53 3.34
C LEU A 19 -27.53 -9.86 3.70
N LEU A 20 -27.27 -11.02 4.30
CA LEU A 20 -25.91 -11.44 4.64
C LEU A 20 -25.06 -11.62 3.38
N SER A 21 -25.59 -12.30 2.36
CA SER A 21 -24.91 -12.46 1.08
C SER A 21 -24.64 -11.11 0.40
N PHE A 22 -25.55 -10.15 0.52
CA PHE A 22 -25.35 -8.79 0.02
C PHE A 22 -24.26 -8.03 0.80
N LEU A 23 -24.25 -8.09 2.12
CA LEU A 23 -23.23 -7.41 2.93
C LEU A 23 -21.83 -7.98 2.70
N LEU A 24 -21.71 -9.32 2.61
CA LEU A 24 -20.48 -9.98 2.22
C LEU A 24 -20.04 -9.53 0.83
N ALA A 25 -21.00 -9.33 -0.07
CA ALA A 25 -20.71 -8.89 -1.43
C ALA A 25 -20.16 -7.47 -1.51
N VAL A 26 -20.80 -6.56 -0.80
CA VAL A 26 -20.31 -5.19 -0.64
C VAL A 26 -18.91 -5.18 -0.02
N PHE A 27 -18.68 -5.96 1.03
CA PHE A 27 -17.37 -6.08 1.67
C PHE A 27 -16.28 -6.53 0.68
N TRP A 28 -16.50 -7.64 -0.04
CA TRP A 28 -15.52 -8.17 -0.99
C TRP A 28 -15.28 -7.22 -2.16
N PHE A 29 -16.33 -6.59 -2.68
CA PHE A 29 -16.20 -5.59 -3.72
C PHE A 29 -15.27 -4.44 -3.29
N PHE A 30 -15.53 -3.82 -2.14
CA PHE A 30 -14.71 -2.71 -1.65
C PHE A 30 -13.28 -3.15 -1.27
N LEU A 31 -13.10 -4.35 -0.72
CA LEU A 31 -11.77 -4.90 -0.46
C LEU A 31 -10.97 -5.05 -1.75
N LEU A 32 -11.55 -5.68 -2.78
CA LEU A 32 -10.90 -5.90 -4.07
C LEU A 32 -10.62 -4.58 -4.81
N LEU A 33 -11.56 -3.63 -4.72
CA LEU A 33 -11.38 -2.27 -5.24
C LEU A 33 -10.23 -1.55 -4.53
N GLY A 34 -10.14 -1.65 -3.21
CA GLY A 34 -9.04 -1.07 -2.43
C GLY A 34 -7.67 -1.68 -2.78
N ILE A 35 -7.61 -3.00 -2.95
CA ILE A 35 -6.41 -3.72 -3.41
C ILE A 35 -6.02 -3.26 -4.81
N PHE A 36 -6.99 -3.18 -5.73
CA PHE A 36 -6.76 -2.70 -7.09
C PHE A 36 -6.22 -1.26 -7.08
N ALA A 37 -6.91 -0.35 -6.41
CA ALA A 37 -6.55 1.07 -6.36
C ALA A 37 -5.15 1.27 -5.77
N THR A 38 -4.86 0.62 -4.63
CA THR A 38 -3.55 0.74 -3.97
C THR A 38 -2.43 0.20 -4.85
N ASN A 39 -2.61 -0.95 -5.50
CA ASN A 39 -1.63 -1.50 -6.44
C ASN A 39 -1.41 -0.59 -7.65
N GLN A 40 -2.48 0.01 -8.18
CA GLN A 40 -2.38 0.90 -9.34
C GLN A 40 -1.65 2.20 -8.98
N ILE A 41 -1.95 2.78 -7.82
CA ILE A 41 -1.26 3.95 -7.30
C ILE A 41 0.22 3.66 -7.08
N HIS A 42 0.54 2.52 -6.46
CA HIS A 42 1.93 2.09 -6.26
C HIS A 42 2.68 1.93 -7.58
N LYS A 43 2.04 1.33 -8.60
CA LYS A 43 2.62 1.23 -9.95
C LYS A 43 2.90 2.61 -10.55
N TRP A 44 1.97 3.57 -10.42
CA TRP A 44 2.19 4.93 -10.91
C TRP A 44 3.30 5.68 -10.16
N ALA A 45 3.55 5.36 -8.89
CA ALA A 45 4.67 5.93 -8.14
C ALA A 45 6.05 5.44 -8.61
N HIS A 46 6.09 4.32 -9.34
CA HIS A 46 7.30 3.80 -9.99
C HIS A 46 7.47 4.24 -11.45
N GLN A 47 6.48 4.92 -12.03
CA GLN A 47 6.51 5.29 -13.44
C GLN A 47 7.20 6.65 -13.62
N ASP A 48 8.18 6.73 -14.52
CA ASP A 48 8.93 7.97 -14.78
C ASP A 48 8.05 9.06 -15.43
N SER A 49 7.10 8.64 -16.26
CA SER A 49 6.21 9.54 -17.03
C SER A 49 4.73 9.12 -16.96
N PRO A 50 4.07 9.23 -15.79
CA PRO A 50 2.64 8.93 -15.68
C PRO A 50 1.81 10.04 -16.33
N PHE A 51 0.54 9.75 -16.65
CA PHE A 51 -0.37 10.73 -17.28
C PHE A 51 -0.47 12.04 -16.48
N ALA A 52 -0.75 13.16 -17.17
CA ALA A 52 -0.76 14.49 -16.56
C ALA A 52 -1.71 14.60 -15.34
N PHE A 53 -2.87 13.95 -15.42
CA PHE A 53 -3.81 13.86 -14.31
C PHE A 53 -3.19 13.17 -13.08
N ILE A 54 -2.51 12.05 -13.27
CA ILE A 54 -1.83 11.29 -12.20
C ILE A 54 -0.72 12.14 -11.56
N ARG A 55 0.11 12.81 -12.38
CA ARG A 55 1.14 13.74 -11.88
C ARG A 55 0.54 14.85 -11.03
N THR A 56 -0.63 15.36 -11.42
CA THR A 56 -1.35 16.41 -10.67
C THR A 56 -1.79 15.88 -9.31
N LEU A 57 -2.40 14.69 -9.25
CA LEU A 57 -2.79 14.05 -7.99
C LEU A 57 -1.57 13.80 -7.08
N GLN A 58 -0.44 13.34 -7.64
CA GLN A 58 0.81 13.12 -6.90
C GLN A 58 1.40 14.44 -6.37
N LYS A 59 1.35 15.52 -7.16
CA LYS A 59 1.82 16.86 -6.77
C LYS A 59 1.04 17.39 -5.57
N TYR A 60 -0.29 17.21 -5.56
CA TYR A 60 -1.16 17.60 -4.44
C TYR A 60 -1.22 16.55 -3.31
N LYS A 61 -0.37 15.51 -3.36
CA LYS A 61 -0.31 14.43 -2.37
C LYS A 61 -1.64 13.70 -2.16
N LEU A 62 -2.53 13.70 -3.16
CA LEU A 62 -3.80 12.95 -3.11
C LEU A 62 -3.59 11.45 -3.33
N ILE A 63 -2.52 11.08 -4.04
CA ILE A 63 -2.03 9.71 -4.20
C ILE A 63 -0.52 9.68 -4.02
N LEU A 64 0.06 8.50 -3.81
CA LEU A 64 1.50 8.33 -3.58
C LEU A 64 2.33 8.87 -4.75
N GLY A 65 3.23 9.80 -4.44
CA GLY A 65 4.22 10.33 -5.38
C GLY A 65 5.56 9.59 -5.32
N PRO A 66 6.36 9.63 -6.40
CA PRO A 66 7.63 8.90 -6.51
C PRO A 66 8.64 9.27 -5.41
N GLU A 67 8.79 10.56 -5.09
CA GLU A 67 9.74 11.01 -4.06
C GLU A 67 9.44 10.43 -2.67
N HIS A 68 8.16 10.36 -2.29
CA HIS A 68 7.76 9.80 -1.00
C HIS A 68 7.91 8.28 -0.98
N HIS A 69 7.62 7.64 -2.11
CA HIS A 69 7.79 6.21 -2.29
C HIS A 69 9.25 5.76 -2.26
N LYS A 70 10.17 6.60 -2.77
CA LYS A 70 11.61 6.33 -2.76
C LYS A 70 12.17 6.11 -1.35
N ILE A 71 11.59 6.74 -0.33
CA ILE A 71 12.00 6.54 1.07
C ILE A 71 11.80 5.08 1.49
N HIS A 72 10.70 4.46 1.09
CA HIS A 72 10.44 3.04 1.32
C HIS A 72 11.45 2.14 0.58
N HIS A 73 11.89 2.55 -0.61
CA HIS A 73 12.91 1.87 -1.43
C HIS A 73 14.36 2.21 -1.05
N THR A 74 14.58 2.85 0.09
CA THR A 74 15.93 3.16 0.58
C THR A 74 16.28 2.21 1.72
N SER A 75 17.53 1.72 1.75
CA SER A 75 18.03 0.95 2.90
C SER A 75 17.76 1.71 4.21
N PRO A 76 17.26 1.04 5.26
CA PRO A 76 17.20 -0.41 5.44
C PRO A 76 15.84 -1.06 5.10
N TYR A 77 15.04 -0.44 4.23
CA TYR A 77 13.75 -0.97 3.70
C TYR A 77 12.70 -1.29 4.77
N ASP A 78 12.73 -0.58 5.90
CA ASP A 78 11.99 -0.96 7.11
C ASP A 78 10.95 0.07 7.54
N THR A 79 10.59 0.97 6.63
CA THR A 79 9.74 2.13 6.92
C THR A 79 8.89 2.54 5.72
N TYR A 80 7.99 3.51 5.97
CA TYR A 80 7.16 4.18 4.97
C TYR A 80 6.23 3.25 4.16
N PHE A 81 5.66 2.23 4.81
CA PHE A 81 4.85 1.19 4.15
C PHE A 81 3.45 1.64 3.67
N CYS A 82 2.97 2.83 4.02
CA CYS A 82 1.68 3.32 3.53
C CYS A 82 1.81 3.83 2.07
N ILE A 83 1.43 2.97 1.11
CA ILE A 83 1.64 3.20 -0.33
C ILE A 83 0.42 3.77 -1.08
N THR A 84 -0.67 4.11 -0.40
CA THR A 84 -1.84 4.73 -1.05
C THR A 84 -1.66 6.25 -1.20
N THR A 85 -1.49 6.98 -0.10
CA THR A 85 -1.23 8.44 -0.11
C THR A 85 0.09 8.82 0.55
N GLY A 86 0.63 7.94 1.42
CA GLY A 86 1.82 8.21 2.21
C GLY A 86 1.59 9.10 3.44
N TRP A 87 0.38 9.62 3.68
CA TRP A 87 0.11 10.60 4.76
C TRP A 87 0.41 10.09 6.16
N LEU A 88 0.19 8.80 6.41
CA LEU A 88 0.45 8.21 7.73
C LEU A 88 1.94 7.92 7.95
N ASN A 89 2.78 7.89 6.90
CA ASN A 89 4.19 7.53 7.07
C ASN A 89 4.96 8.49 8.00
N PRO A 90 4.84 9.83 7.86
CA PRO A 90 5.47 10.76 8.80
C PRO A 90 4.97 10.60 10.24
N ILE A 91 3.67 10.35 10.42
CA ILE A 91 3.06 10.14 11.74
C ILE A 91 3.62 8.86 12.38
N LEU A 92 3.61 7.75 11.65
CA LEU A 92 4.12 6.46 12.12
C LEU A 92 5.63 6.53 12.40
N LYS A 93 6.39 7.29 11.61
CA LYS A 93 7.81 7.52 11.86
C LYS A 93 8.04 8.35 13.12
N PHE A 94 7.25 9.42 13.31
CA PHE A 94 7.31 10.24 14.53
C PHE A 94 7.01 9.42 15.78
N LEU A 95 6.03 8.52 15.71
CA LEU A 95 5.66 7.62 16.80
C LEU A 95 6.64 6.45 17.00
N LYS A 96 7.70 6.32 16.19
CA LYS A 96 8.60 5.15 16.17
C LYS A 96 7.83 3.83 16.13
N PHE A 97 6.75 3.82 15.34
CA PHE A 97 5.79 2.72 15.32
C PHE A 97 6.45 1.41 14.89
N TYR A 98 7.26 1.43 13.83
CA TYR A 98 7.89 0.22 13.29
C TYR A 98 9.02 -0.31 14.19
N GLU A 99 9.78 0.59 14.82
CA GLU A 99 10.77 0.23 15.83
C GLU A 99 10.09 -0.47 17.04
N SER A 100 8.99 0.10 17.52
CA SER A 100 8.18 -0.47 18.61
C SER A 100 7.59 -1.83 18.23
N LEU A 101 7.03 -1.93 17.02
CA LEU A 101 6.45 -3.18 16.51
C LEU A 101 7.51 -4.29 16.40
N ARG A 102 8.70 -3.99 15.89
CA ARG A 102 9.81 -4.95 15.83
C ARG A 102 10.25 -5.39 17.22
N TRP A 103 10.32 -4.48 18.17
CA TRP A 103 10.66 -4.81 19.55
C TRP A 103 9.62 -5.76 20.18
N ILE A 104 8.31 -5.47 20.01
CA ILE A 104 7.22 -6.34 20.49
C ILE A 104 7.30 -7.73 19.84
N LEU A 105 7.50 -7.78 18.53
CA LEU A 105 7.57 -9.02 17.76
C LEU A 105 8.94 -9.71 17.85
N ARG A 106 9.91 -9.15 18.60
CA ARG A 106 11.30 -9.61 18.72
C ARG A 106 12.00 -9.81 17.36
N ILE A 107 11.66 -8.98 16.37
CA ILE A 107 12.28 -9.00 15.05
C ILE A 107 13.59 -8.19 15.13
N PRO A 108 14.75 -8.77 14.74
CA PRO A 108 16.02 -8.06 14.75
C PRO A 108 15.99 -6.88 13.77
N SER A 109 16.69 -5.80 14.12
CA SER A 109 16.84 -4.65 13.23
C SER A 109 17.61 -5.05 11.97
N PRO A 110 17.19 -4.63 10.76
CA PRO A 110 17.91 -4.93 9.52
C PRO A 110 19.37 -4.43 9.54
N VAL A 111 19.63 -3.28 10.17
CA VAL A 111 21.00 -2.77 10.38
C VAL A 111 21.86 -3.77 11.17
N LYS A 112 21.26 -4.46 12.16
CA LYS A 112 21.97 -5.45 12.96
C LYS A 112 22.29 -6.72 12.16
N LEU A 113 21.44 -7.09 11.19
CA LEU A 113 21.68 -8.23 10.31
C LEU A 113 22.82 -7.96 9.32
N GLU A 114 22.87 -6.77 8.72
CA GLU A 114 23.98 -6.37 7.83
C GLU A 114 25.33 -6.46 8.57
N THR A 115 25.42 -5.95 9.80
CA THR A 115 26.66 -6.02 10.60
C THR A 115 27.08 -7.43 11.03
N ILE A 116 26.16 -8.40 11.07
CA ILE A 116 26.46 -9.80 11.39
C ILE A 116 26.92 -10.54 10.12
N SER A 117 26.35 -10.21 8.96
CA SER A 117 26.71 -10.85 7.70
C SER A 117 28.09 -10.43 7.16
N GLU A 118 28.60 -9.26 7.56
CA GLU A 118 29.93 -8.77 7.18
C GLU A 118 31.07 -9.27 8.09
N LYS A 119 30.77 -10.04 9.13
CA LYS A 119 31.75 -10.67 10.04
C LYS A 119 31.84 -12.17 9.82
#